data_AF-A0A945FA16-F1
#
_entry.id   AF-A0A945FA16-F1
#
_cell.length_a   1.000
_cell.length_b   1.000
_cell.length_c   1.000
_cell.angle_alpha   90.00
_cell.angle_beta   90.00
_cell.angle_gamma   90.00
#
_symmetry.space_group_name_H-M   'P 1'
#
loop_
_entity.id
_entity.type
_entity.pdbx_description
1 polymer ?
#
loop_
_entity_poly.entity_id
_entity_poly.type
_entity_poly.pdbx_seq_one_letter_code
_entity_poly.pdbx_strand_id
1 'polypeptide(L)'
;YDFFFDNCATRIRDVLARVLKNKLVYNSQFETDTYTFRQLIQKNVFWNSWGSFGMDLAIGAVVDRNATSWEYQFLPEYVFKALEKSTISGKQGATNLVKNTSTLFKNSSNEKSVVFFKSPLFIIGFLSIMILGWTFKDYRDKARNRWLDTSIFAFTGIIGVFLLLLWFATDHFATQHNYNLLWAVPLSLFCVVEVSKNNPKFWLKKYIMFQILMLLLLSIHWITGVQSFPLALSPLLMALCIRYIYIFSFLNKK
;
A
#
# COMPACT_ATOMS: atom_id res chain seq x y z
N TYR A 1 14.03 15.28 4.80
CA TYR A 1 13.35 14.88 3.57
C TYR A 1 12.25 13.92 3.97
N ASP A 2 11.00 14.28 3.68
CA ASP A 2 9.82 13.44 3.83
C ASP A 2 9.06 13.51 2.50
N PHE A 3 8.67 12.36 1.95
CA PHE A 3 8.08 12.32 0.61
C PHE A 3 6.78 13.14 0.48
N PHE A 4 5.98 13.28 1.53
CA PHE A 4 4.71 13.99 1.47
C PHE A 4 4.80 15.43 1.97
N PHE A 5 5.68 15.71 2.94
CA PHE A 5 5.68 16.97 3.67
C PHE A 5 6.95 17.81 3.45
N ASP A 6 8.11 17.21 3.19
CA ASP A 6 9.39 17.90 2.95
C ASP A 6 10.13 17.29 1.76
N ASN A 7 9.69 17.63 0.55
CA ASN A 7 10.28 17.16 -0.70
C ASN A 7 10.64 18.34 -1.62
N CYS A 8 11.19 18.04 -2.80
CA CYS A 8 11.62 19.07 -3.75
C CYS A 8 10.48 19.99 -4.21
N ALA A 9 9.25 19.48 -4.33
CA ALA A 9 8.07 20.25 -4.70
C ALA A 9 7.57 21.12 -3.54
N THR A 10 7.46 20.55 -2.33
CA THR A 10 6.99 21.30 -1.15
C THR A 10 7.97 22.40 -0.75
N ARG A 11 9.28 22.20 -0.92
CA ARG A 11 10.28 23.25 -0.65
C ARG A 11 10.06 24.49 -1.52
N ILE A 12 9.63 24.34 -2.77
CA ILE A 12 9.36 25.48 -3.67
C ILE A 12 8.18 26.31 -3.15
N ARG A 13 7.04 25.67 -2.87
CA ARG A 13 5.85 26.38 -2.36
C ARG A 13 6.13 27.01 -0.99
N ASP A 14 6.88 26.33 -0.12
CA ASP A 14 7.13 26.78 1.24
C ASP A 14 8.05 28.02 1.27
N VAL A 15 9.06 28.07 0.38
CA VAL A 15 9.91 29.26 0.22
C VAL A 15 9.09 30.46 -0.28
N LEU A 16 8.22 30.26 -1.28
CA LEU A 16 7.34 31.32 -1.79
C LEU A 16 6.43 31.86 -0.68
N ALA A 17 5.76 30.99 0.06
CA ALA A 17 4.90 31.37 1.17
C ALA A 17 5.68 32.11 2.28
N ARG A 18 6.88 31.65 2.62
CA ARG A 18 7.72 32.29 3.65
C ARG A 18 8.18 33.69 3.26
N VAL A 19 8.55 33.90 1.99
CA VAL A 19 9.09 35.17 1.51
C VAL A 19 7.98 36.19 1.26
N LEU A 20 6.88 35.76 0.62
CA LEU A 20 5.79 36.65 0.23
C LEU A 20 4.78 36.89 1.37
N LYS A 21 4.71 35.98 2.35
CA LYS A 21 3.81 36.09 3.52
C LYS A 21 2.37 36.42 3.08
N ASN A 22 1.75 37.39 3.76
CA ASN A 22 0.37 37.84 3.51
C ASN A 22 0.15 38.45 2.11
N LYS A 23 1.21 38.68 1.32
CA LYS A 23 1.05 39.13 -0.06
C LYS A 23 0.66 37.99 -0.99
N LEU A 24 0.99 36.74 -0.66
CA LEU A 24 0.66 35.60 -1.49
C LEU A 24 -0.72 35.05 -1.10
N VAL A 25 -1.63 35.01 -2.06
CA VAL A 25 -2.96 34.42 -1.90
C VAL A 25 -3.02 33.15 -2.75
N TYR A 26 -2.95 32.00 -2.07
CA TYR A 26 -3.18 30.70 -2.70
C TYR A 26 -4.67 30.50 -2.93
N ASN A 27 -5.05 30.28 -4.18
CA ASN A 27 -6.40 29.83 -4.49
C ASN A 27 -6.45 28.29 -4.40
N SER A 28 -7.27 27.76 -3.51
CA SER A 28 -7.45 26.32 -3.30
C SER A 28 -8.28 25.64 -4.40
N GLN A 29 -8.92 26.41 -5.29
CA GLN A 29 -9.81 25.93 -6.35
C GLN A 29 -9.07 25.54 -7.64
N PHE A 30 -8.02 24.74 -7.53
CA PHE A 30 -7.35 24.16 -8.71
C PHE A 30 -7.69 22.68 -8.95
N GLU A 31 -8.43 22.06 -8.03
CA GLU A 31 -8.98 20.72 -8.19
C GLU A 31 -10.41 20.69 -7.63
N THR A 32 -11.31 19.99 -8.32
CA THR A 32 -12.71 19.81 -7.90
C THR A 32 -12.91 18.61 -7.00
N ASP A 33 -12.06 17.59 -7.16
CA ASP A 33 -12.19 16.31 -6.49
C ASP A 33 -11.28 16.22 -5.25
N THR A 34 -11.75 15.48 -4.25
CA THR A 34 -11.00 15.22 -3.02
C THR A 34 -10.37 13.83 -3.10
N TYR A 35 -9.06 13.76 -2.91
CA TYR A 35 -8.26 12.55 -3.01
C TYR A 35 -7.40 12.35 -1.76
N THR A 36 -7.15 11.09 -1.43
CA THR A 36 -6.13 10.73 -0.43
C THR A 36 -4.73 10.84 -1.02
N PHE A 37 -3.71 10.87 -0.15
CA PHE A 37 -2.32 10.83 -0.62
C PHE A 37 -2.03 9.59 -1.47
N ARG A 38 -2.57 8.43 -1.10
CA ARG A 38 -2.42 7.20 -1.89
C ARG A 38 -3.05 7.32 -3.27
N GLN A 39 -4.26 7.88 -3.35
CA GLN A 39 -4.93 8.08 -4.64
C GLN A 39 -4.14 9.03 -5.54
N LEU A 40 -3.55 10.09 -4.98
CA LEU A 40 -2.67 11.01 -5.71
C LEU A 40 -1.41 10.31 -6.26
N ILE A 41 -0.82 9.39 -5.49
CA ILE A 41 0.28 8.54 -5.99
C ILE A 41 -0.22 7.63 -7.12
N GLN A 42 -1.33 6.94 -6.92
CA GLN A 42 -1.86 5.96 -7.87
C GLN A 42 -2.32 6.58 -9.20
N LYS A 43 -2.60 7.89 -9.24
CA LYS A 43 -2.79 8.64 -10.50
C LYS A 43 -1.52 8.76 -11.35
N ASN A 44 -0.34 8.62 -10.73
CA ASN A 44 0.96 8.85 -11.35
C ASN A 44 1.77 7.56 -11.55
N VAL A 45 1.23 6.40 -11.13
CA VAL A 45 1.90 5.11 -11.21
C VAL A 45 0.96 4.11 -11.86
N PHE A 46 1.47 3.31 -12.80
CA PHE A 46 0.69 2.22 -13.36
C PHE A 46 0.38 1.16 -12.29
N TRP A 47 -0.91 0.98 -11.99
CA TRP A 47 -1.39 0.20 -10.84
C TRP A 47 -0.87 -1.25 -10.80
N ASN A 48 -0.75 -1.92 -11.95
CA ASN A 48 -0.28 -3.32 -12.05
C ASN A 48 1.22 -3.42 -12.38
N SER A 49 2.02 -2.53 -11.81
CA SER A 49 3.48 -2.59 -11.82
C SER A 49 4.02 -3.05 -10.47
N TRP A 50 5.21 -3.67 -10.45
CA TRP A 50 5.88 -4.03 -9.20
C TRP A 50 6.18 -2.82 -8.30
N GLY A 51 6.44 -1.65 -8.91
CA GLY A 51 6.59 -0.40 -8.18
C GLY A 51 5.32 -0.02 -7.44
N SER A 52 4.17 0.02 -8.13
CA SER A 52 2.87 0.27 -7.50
C SER A 52 2.57 -0.72 -6.39
N PHE A 53 2.71 -2.02 -6.67
CA PHE A 53 2.46 -3.08 -5.69
C PHE A 53 3.34 -2.93 -4.44
N GLY A 54 4.64 -2.69 -4.62
CA GLY A 54 5.59 -2.53 -3.52
C GLY A 54 5.31 -1.26 -2.69
N MET A 55 4.97 -0.14 -3.34
CA MET A 55 4.57 1.08 -2.66
C MET A 55 3.30 0.87 -1.83
N ASP A 56 2.27 0.26 -2.40
CA ASP A 56 1.02 0.01 -1.68
C ASP A 56 1.18 -0.99 -0.53
N LEU A 57 2.11 -1.94 -0.67
CA LEU A 57 2.45 -2.87 0.39
C LEU A 57 3.21 -2.18 1.54
N ALA A 58 4.15 -1.28 1.23
CA ALA A 58 5.02 -0.63 2.20
C ALA A 58 4.34 0.52 2.96
N ILE A 59 3.49 1.30 2.29
CA ILE A 59 2.86 2.49 2.84
C ILE A 59 1.59 2.11 3.62
N GLY A 60 1.46 2.59 4.86
CA GLY A 60 0.37 2.26 5.77
C GLY A 60 -0.83 3.21 5.70
N ALA A 61 -1.77 3.07 6.64
CA ALA A 61 -3.05 3.81 6.64
C ALA A 61 -2.92 5.33 6.77
N VAL A 62 -1.77 5.84 7.23
CA VAL A 62 -1.54 7.28 7.43
C VAL A 62 -1.70 8.12 6.15
N VAL A 63 -1.59 7.50 4.97
CA VAL A 63 -1.77 8.16 3.66
C VAL A 63 -3.17 7.99 3.07
N ASP A 64 -4.04 7.20 3.71
CA ASP A 64 -5.40 6.94 3.26
C ASP A 64 -6.40 7.99 3.81
N ARG A 65 -5.90 9.13 4.30
CA ARG A 65 -6.71 10.32 4.62
C ARG A 65 -6.77 11.28 3.43
N ASN A 66 -7.87 12.03 3.35
CA ASN A 66 -7.99 13.12 2.38
C ASN A 66 -6.85 14.13 2.57
N ALA A 67 -6.20 14.49 1.46
CA ALA A 67 -5.21 15.54 1.42
C ALA A 67 -5.90 16.89 1.16
N THR A 68 -5.39 17.95 1.77
CA THR A 68 -5.82 19.32 1.47
C THR A 68 -5.21 19.80 0.15
N SER A 69 -5.79 20.83 -0.47
CA SER A 69 -5.18 21.47 -1.66
C SER A 69 -3.75 21.94 -1.37
N TRP A 70 -3.45 22.35 -0.13
CA TRP A 70 -2.07 22.62 0.24
C TRP A 70 -1.20 21.37 0.08
N GLU A 71 -1.60 20.26 0.71
CA GLU A 71 -0.86 19.00 0.72
C GLU A 71 -0.68 18.37 -0.66
N TYR A 72 -1.63 18.51 -1.59
CA TYR A 72 -1.52 18.01 -2.98
C TYR A 72 -0.21 18.42 -3.67
N GLN A 73 0.31 19.60 -3.31
CA GLN A 73 1.55 20.15 -3.84
C GLN A 73 2.81 19.39 -3.39
N PHE A 74 2.69 18.24 -2.70
CA PHE A 74 3.77 17.25 -2.62
C PHE A 74 4.15 16.71 -3.99
N LEU A 75 3.22 16.74 -4.95
CA LEU A 75 3.46 16.43 -6.35
C LEU A 75 3.72 17.73 -7.15
N PRO A 76 4.79 17.79 -7.96
CA PRO A 76 5.16 18.99 -8.71
C PRO A 76 4.05 19.55 -9.62
N GLU A 77 3.22 18.69 -10.20
CA GLU A 77 2.09 19.09 -11.04
C GLU A 77 1.11 20.00 -10.29
N TYR A 78 0.85 19.72 -9.02
CA TYR A 78 -0.08 20.51 -8.23
C TYR A 78 0.57 21.80 -7.71
N VAL A 79 1.90 21.85 -7.53
CA VAL A 79 2.60 23.13 -7.33
C VAL A 79 2.35 24.04 -8.53
N PHE A 80 2.53 23.51 -9.74
CA PHE A 80 2.30 24.25 -10.97
C PHE A 80 0.86 24.77 -11.08
N LYS A 81 -0.13 23.90 -10.91
CA LYS A 81 -1.57 24.26 -10.92
C LYS A 81 -1.93 25.30 -9.84
N ALA A 82 -1.41 25.13 -8.63
CA ALA A 82 -1.67 26.05 -7.52
C ALA A 82 -1.10 27.44 -7.80
N LEU A 83 0.15 27.53 -8.29
CA LEU A 83 0.79 28.81 -8.59
C LEU A 83 0.11 29.54 -9.76
N GLU A 84 -0.34 28.82 -10.78
CA GLU A 84 -1.09 29.40 -11.91
C GLU A 84 -2.38 30.11 -11.46
N LYS A 85 -3.04 29.60 -10.43
CA LYS A 85 -4.27 30.19 -9.85
C LYS A 85 -4.01 31.17 -8.71
N SER A 86 -2.75 31.32 -8.27
CA SER A 86 -2.40 32.18 -7.15
C SER A 86 -2.23 33.64 -7.57
N THR A 87 -2.48 34.55 -6.64
CA THR A 87 -2.30 35.99 -6.84
C THR A 87 -1.33 36.57 -5.82
N ILE A 88 -0.73 37.70 -6.15
CA ILE A 88 0.11 38.50 -5.26
C ILE A 88 -0.51 39.88 -5.05
N SER A 89 -0.68 40.28 -3.80
CA SER A 89 -1.15 41.61 -3.42
C SER A 89 -0.01 42.62 -3.47
N GLY A 90 -0.16 43.64 -4.32
CA GLY A 90 0.75 44.77 -4.43
C GLY A 90 0.10 46.10 -4.07
N LYS A 91 0.87 47.20 -4.15
CA LYS A 91 0.36 48.56 -3.91
C LYS A 91 -0.77 48.97 -4.87
N GLN A 92 -0.86 48.33 -6.03
CA GLN A 92 -1.81 48.63 -7.11
C GLN A 92 -2.99 47.64 -7.14
N GLY A 93 -3.14 46.78 -6.12
CA GLY A 93 -4.15 45.72 -6.06
C GLY A 93 -3.55 44.31 -6.21
N ALA A 94 -4.42 43.30 -6.26
CA ALA A 94 -4.01 41.90 -6.47
C ALA A 94 -3.77 41.62 -7.96
N THR A 95 -2.66 40.99 -8.29
CA THR A 95 -2.32 40.57 -9.65
C THR A 95 -1.95 39.09 -9.67
N ASN A 96 -2.02 38.44 -10.83
CA ASN A 96 -1.64 37.02 -10.94
C ASN A 96 -0.17 36.82 -10.58
N LEU A 97 0.12 35.75 -9.83
CA LEU A 97 1.49 35.40 -9.47
C LEU A 97 2.31 34.96 -10.69
N VAL A 98 1.68 34.19 -11.58
CA VAL A 98 2.28 33.72 -12.82
C VAL A 98 1.91 34.68 -13.96
N LYS A 99 2.92 35.25 -14.62
CA LYS A 99 2.74 36.18 -15.75
C LYS A 99 2.50 35.46 -17.08
N ASN A 100 3.27 34.41 -17.36
CA ASN A 100 3.17 33.62 -18.57
C ASN A 100 3.72 32.20 -18.32
N THR A 101 3.19 31.21 -19.05
CA THR A 101 3.60 29.81 -18.99
C THR A 101 4.06 29.38 -20.38
N SER A 102 5.22 28.71 -20.46
CA SER A 102 5.74 28.15 -21.70
C SER A 102 6.19 26.70 -21.52
N THR A 103 5.77 25.81 -22.41
CA THR A 103 6.22 24.41 -22.41
C THR A 103 7.57 24.31 -23.10
N LEU A 104 8.61 23.94 -22.35
CA LEU A 104 9.97 23.75 -22.90
C LEU A 104 10.15 22.39 -23.57
N PHE A 105 9.46 21.37 -23.05
CA PHE A 105 9.51 20.00 -23.54
C PHE A 105 8.18 19.31 -23.29
N LYS A 106 7.65 18.66 -24.32
CA LYS A 106 6.46 17.81 -24.22
C LYS A 106 6.89 16.38 -24.45
N ASN A 107 6.84 15.58 -23.38
CA ASN A 107 7.18 14.17 -23.48
C ASN A 107 6.15 13.43 -24.36
N SER A 108 6.62 12.58 -25.27
CA SER A 108 5.77 11.60 -25.95
C SER A 108 5.49 10.46 -24.97
N SER A 109 4.27 10.38 -24.44
CA SER A 109 3.86 9.31 -23.56
C SER A 109 3.89 7.98 -24.30
N ASN A 110 4.99 7.24 -24.19
CA ASN A 110 4.95 5.81 -24.45
C ASN A 110 4.23 5.19 -23.26
N GLU A 111 2.99 4.74 -23.45
CA GLU A 111 2.32 3.90 -22.46
C GLU A 111 3.23 2.70 -22.19
N LYS A 112 3.90 2.70 -21.03
CA LYS A 112 4.70 1.56 -20.60
C LYS A 112 3.73 0.46 -20.23
N SER A 113 3.35 -0.35 -21.21
CA SER A 113 2.58 -1.56 -20.96
C SER A 113 3.47 -2.53 -20.18
N VAL A 114 3.03 -2.86 -18.95
CA VAL A 114 3.66 -3.96 -18.22
C VAL A 114 3.36 -5.23 -19.00
N VAL A 115 4.39 -6.00 -19.35
CA VAL A 115 4.22 -7.32 -19.96
C VAL A 115 3.34 -8.15 -19.02
N PHE A 116 2.17 -8.60 -19.49
CA PHE A 116 1.14 -9.24 -18.67
C PHE A 116 1.69 -10.33 -17.74
N PHE A 117 2.51 -11.25 -18.28
CA PHE A 117 3.11 -12.37 -17.54
C PHE A 117 4.12 -11.95 -16.46
N LYS A 118 4.62 -10.71 -16.51
CA LYS A 118 5.52 -10.13 -15.50
C LYS A 118 4.78 -9.26 -14.50
N SER A 119 3.48 -9.07 -14.65
CA SER A 119 2.71 -8.22 -13.77
C SER A 119 2.51 -8.86 -12.39
N PRO A 120 2.43 -8.05 -11.30
CA PRO A 120 2.14 -8.55 -9.97
C PRO A 120 0.85 -9.38 -9.92
N LEU A 121 -0.24 -8.91 -10.55
CA LEU A 121 -1.51 -9.64 -10.54
C LEU A 121 -1.38 -11.04 -11.15
N PHE A 122 -0.64 -11.18 -12.26
CA PHE A 122 -0.43 -12.48 -12.89
C PHE A 122 0.41 -13.41 -12.01
N ILE A 123 1.55 -12.95 -11.51
CA ILE A 123 2.48 -13.78 -10.72
C ILE A 123 1.86 -14.18 -9.37
N ILE A 124 1.24 -13.23 -8.67
CA ILE A 124 0.56 -13.48 -7.40
C ILE A 124 -0.69 -14.35 -7.63
N GLY A 125 -1.44 -14.10 -8.71
CA GLY A 125 -2.58 -14.93 -9.11
C GLY A 125 -2.17 -16.38 -9.39
N PHE A 126 -1.09 -16.60 -10.15
CA PHE A 126 -0.54 -17.92 -10.41
C PHE A 126 -0.11 -18.63 -9.12
N LEU A 127 0.62 -17.94 -8.24
CA LEU A 127 0.99 -18.47 -6.92
C LEU A 127 -0.25 -18.87 -6.09
N SER A 128 -1.30 -18.05 -6.15
CA SER A 128 -2.57 -18.32 -5.46
C SER A 128 -3.25 -19.58 -5.97
N ILE A 129 -3.28 -19.77 -7.30
CA ILE A 129 -3.79 -20.99 -7.94
C ILE A 129 -2.98 -22.21 -7.49
N MET A 130 -1.65 -22.11 -7.40
CA MET A 130 -0.83 -23.21 -6.89
C MET A 130 -1.18 -23.57 -5.44
N ILE A 131 -1.28 -22.58 -4.54
CA ILE A 131 -1.68 -22.80 -3.13
C ILE A 131 -3.04 -23.49 -3.06
N LEU A 132 -4.01 -23.04 -3.86
CA LEU A 132 -5.35 -23.64 -3.92
C LEU A 132 -5.32 -25.06 -4.48
N GLY A 133 -4.55 -25.32 -5.53
CA GLY A 133 -4.40 -26.66 -6.11
C GLY A 133 -3.83 -27.67 -5.12
N TRP A 134 -2.78 -27.29 -4.38
CA TRP A 134 -2.25 -28.11 -3.30
C TRP A 134 -3.23 -28.28 -2.14
N THR A 135 -3.98 -27.22 -1.79
CA THR A 135 -5.02 -27.29 -0.74
C THR A 135 -6.15 -28.23 -1.12
N PHE A 136 -6.58 -28.22 -2.38
CA PHE A 136 -7.58 -29.14 -2.89
C PHE A 136 -7.09 -30.60 -2.86
N LYS A 137 -5.83 -30.84 -3.27
CA LYS A 137 -5.20 -32.16 -3.17
C LYS A 137 -5.16 -32.65 -1.73
N ASP A 138 -4.68 -31.82 -0.81
CA ASP A 138 -4.62 -32.09 0.63
C ASP A 138 -6.00 -32.41 1.25
N TYR A 139 -7.04 -31.71 0.78
CA TYR A 139 -8.42 -31.96 1.19
C TYR A 139 -8.90 -33.34 0.72
N ARG A 140 -8.69 -33.67 -0.55
CA ARG A 140 -9.08 -34.96 -1.15
C ARG A 140 -8.34 -36.13 -0.49
N ASP A 141 -7.04 -35.98 -0.32
CA ASP A 141 -6.15 -37.03 0.18
C ASP A 141 -6.20 -37.14 1.72
N LYS A 142 -7.00 -36.29 2.40
CA LYS A 142 -7.10 -36.19 3.87
C LYS A 142 -5.73 -36.07 4.55
N ALA A 143 -4.81 -35.32 3.93
CA ALA A 143 -3.43 -35.19 4.35
C ALA A 143 -2.98 -33.74 4.29
N ARG A 144 -2.03 -33.34 5.15
CA ARG A 144 -1.51 -31.96 5.21
C ARG A 144 -0.14 -31.85 4.53
N ASN A 145 -0.01 -30.98 3.54
CA ASN A 145 1.27 -30.59 2.98
C ASN A 145 2.02 -29.61 3.90
N ARG A 146 2.89 -30.17 4.73
CA ARG A 146 3.69 -29.43 5.72
C ARG A 146 4.70 -28.48 5.10
N TRP A 147 5.23 -28.80 3.91
CA TRP A 147 6.16 -27.91 3.20
C TRP A 147 5.47 -26.64 2.73
N LEU A 148 4.25 -26.77 2.19
CA LEU A 148 3.45 -25.60 1.80
C LEU A 148 3.17 -24.70 3.02
N ASP A 149 2.72 -25.30 4.13
CA ASP A 149 2.39 -24.53 5.34
C ASP A 149 3.62 -23.81 5.92
N THR A 150 4.76 -24.52 5.97
CA THR A 150 6.02 -23.99 6.46
C THR A 150 6.48 -22.80 5.60
N SER A 151 6.40 -22.94 4.28
CA SER A 151 6.73 -21.86 3.34
C SER A 151 5.81 -20.65 3.51
N ILE A 152 4.49 -20.85 3.61
CA ILE A 152 3.52 -19.76 3.82
C ILE A 152 3.85 -18.99 5.10
N PHE A 153 4.08 -19.70 6.21
CA PHE A 153 4.39 -19.09 7.51
C PHE A 153 5.74 -18.36 7.50
N ALA A 154 6.75 -18.92 6.82
CA ALA A 154 8.05 -18.28 6.67
C ALA A 154 7.94 -16.99 5.84
N PHE A 155 7.32 -17.03 4.66
CA PHE A 155 7.22 -15.86 3.78
C PHE A 155 6.35 -14.75 4.39
N THR A 156 5.17 -15.08 4.92
CA THR A 156 4.31 -14.08 5.57
C THR A 156 4.98 -13.49 6.81
N GLY A 157 5.72 -14.29 7.57
CA GLY A 157 6.51 -13.83 8.71
C GLY A 157 7.67 -12.90 8.31
N ILE A 158 8.42 -13.24 7.26
CA ILE A 158 9.51 -12.38 6.74
C ILE A 158 8.96 -11.03 6.26
N ILE A 159 7.87 -11.05 5.49
CA ILE A 159 7.20 -9.82 5.03
C ILE A 159 6.74 -9.01 6.25
N GLY A 160 6.18 -9.67 7.26
CA GLY A 160 5.77 -9.02 8.50
C GLY A 160 6.91 -8.33 9.23
N VAL A 161 8.05 -9.01 9.39
CA VAL A 161 9.25 -8.41 9.99
C VAL A 161 9.72 -7.21 9.17
N PHE A 162 9.76 -7.33 7.84
CA PHE A 162 10.13 -6.22 6.97
C PHE A 162 9.21 -5.00 7.17
N LEU A 163 7.88 -5.21 7.21
CA LEU A 163 6.92 -4.14 7.44
C LEU A 163 7.02 -3.53 8.86
N LEU A 164 7.29 -4.34 9.88
CA LEU A 164 7.56 -3.83 11.23
C LEU A 164 8.82 -2.97 11.29
N LEU A 165 9.88 -3.37 10.58
CA LEU A 165 11.11 -2.58 10.50
C LEU A 165 10.86 -1.25 9.79
N LEU A 166 10.09 -1.23 8.70
CA LEU A 166 9.71 0.03 8.05
C LEU A 166 8.98 0.96 9.03
N TRP A 167 8.00 0.42 9.76
CA TRP A 167 7.22 1.20 10.72
C TRP A 167 8.10 1.72 11.87
N PHE A 168 8.81 0.84 12.59
CA PHE A 168 9.44 1.20 13.87
C PHE A 168 10.92 1.56 13.78
N ALA A 169 11.63 1.02 12.79
CA ALA A 169 13.09 1.15 12.69
C ALA A 169 13.55 2.18 11.66
N THR A 170 12.63 2.87 10.98
CA THR A 170 12.98 3.89 9.98
C THR A 170 12.18 5.18 10.17
N ASP A 171 12.72 6.30 9.68
CA ASP A 171 12.05 7.60 9.69
C ASP A 171 10.97 7.76 8.60
N HIS A 172 10.50 6.65 8.00
CA HIS A 172 9.46 6.68 6.98
C HIS A 172 8.07 6.76 7.61
N PHE A 173 7.64 7.97 7.97
CA PHE A 173 6.32 8.24 8.57
C PHE A 173 5.17 7.60 7.79
N ALA A 174 5.25 7.63 6.45
CA ALA A 174 4.29 7.03 5.52
C ALA A 174 4.00 5.53 5.76
N THR A 175 4.93 4.80 6.38
CA THR A 175 4.83 3.35 6.58
C THR A 175 4.17 2.97 7.90
N GLN A 176 3.85 3.96 8.75
CA GLN A 176 3.20 3.73 10.03
C GLN A 176 1.74 3.29 9.86
N HIS A 177 1.21 2.59 10.87
CA HIS A 177 -0.15 2.03 10.86
C HIS A 177 -0.42 1.16 9.63
N ASN A 178 0.56 0.34 9.22
CA ASN A 178 0.44 -0.51 8.04
C ASN A 178 -0.29 -1.82 8.36
N TYR A 179 -1.56 -1.88 7.99
CA TYR A 179 -2.43 -3.03 8.19
C TYR A 179 -2.15 -4.23 7.27
N ASN A 180 -1.14 -4.15 6.38
CA ASN A 180 -0.60 -5.37 5.74
C ASN A 180 -0.02 -6.34 6.79
N LEU A 181 0.31 -5.86 8.00
CA LEU A 181 0.68 -6.71 9.14
C LEU A 181 -0.43 -7.68 9.59
N LEU A 182 -1.69 -7.48 9.18
CA LEU A 182 -2.79 -8.40 9.50
C LEU A 182 -2.70 -9.73 8.74
N TRP A 183 -2.16 -9.75 7.52
CA TRP A 183 -1.92 -10.99 6.76
C TRP A 183 -0.46 -11.43 6.82
N ALA A 184 0.46 -10.47 6.91
CA ALA A 184 1.88 -10.69 7.07
C ALA A 184 2.27 -10.52 8.56
N VAL A 185 1.81 -11.44 9.41
CA VAL A 185 2.07 -11.35 10.85
C VAL A 185 3.50 -11.83 11.16
N PRO A 186 4.38 -10.99 11.76
CA PRO A 186 5.76 -11.36 12.08
C PRO A 186 5.87 -12.61 12.98
N LEU A 187 4.90 -12.80 13.89
CA LEU A 187 4.84 -13.96 14.79
C LEU A 187 4.74 -15.31 14.05
N SER A 188 4.41 -15.29 12.74
CA SER A 188 4.38 -16.51 11.92
C SER A 188 5.74 -17.19 11.85
N LEU A 189 6.84 -16.44 11.99
CA LEU A 189 8.20 -17.02 12.04
C LEU A 189 8.40 -17.96 13.24
N PHE A 190 7.87 -17.59 14.42
CA PHE A 190 7.95 -18.46 15.60
C PHE A 190 7.12 -19.75 15.44
N CYS A 191 6.15 -19.73 14.53
CA CYS A 191 5.27 -20.87 14.26
C CYS A 191 5.80 -21.81 13.16
N VAL A 192 6.87 -21.45 12.43
CA VAL A 192 7.47 -22.25 11.33
C VAL A 192 7.88 -23.65 11.82
N VAL A 193 8.56 -23.73 12.96
CA VAL A 193 8.98 -25.02 13.52
C VAL A 193 7.76 -25.86 13.89
N GLU A 194 6.74 -25.25 14.49
CA GLU A 194 5.56 -25.99 14.95
C GLU A 194 4.70 -26.49 13.79
N VAL A 195 4.46 -25.66 12.76
CA VAL A 195 3.66 -26.02 11.59
C VAL A 195 4.31 -27.12 10.74
N SER A 196 5.64 -27.28 10.82
CA SER A 196 6.37 -28.35 10.13
C SER A 196 6.22 -29.74 10.75
N LYS A 197 5.73 -29.86 12.00
CA LYS A 197 5.63 -31.14 12.73
C LYS A 197 4.42 -31.97 12.31
N ASN A 198 4.54 -33.31 12.33
CA ASN A 198 3.43 -34.22 12.06
C ASN A 198 2.27 -34.07 13.05
N ASN A 199 2.61 -33.84 14.33
CA ASN A 199 1.69 -33.68 15.44
C ASN A 199 2.02 -32.35 16.15
N PRO A 200 1.55 -31.21 15.62
CA PRO A 200 1.80 -29.92 16.22
C PRO A 200 1.01 -29.77 17.53
N LYS A 201 1.52 -28.94 18.43
CA LYS A 201 0.89 -28.56 19.69
C LYS A 201 -0.45 -27.86 19.45
N PHE A 202 -1.40 -28.04 20.37
CA PHE A 202 -2.75 -27.49 20.29
C PHE A 202 -2.80 -25.95 20.13
N TRP A 203 -1.79 -25.22 20.63
CA TRP A 203 -1.75 -23.76 20.50
C TRP A 203 -1.63 -23.30 19.03
N LEU A 204 -1.05 -24.10 18.13
CA LEU A 204 -0.96 -23.77 16.71
C LEU A 204 -2.35 -23.59 16.10
N LYS A 205 -3.33 -24.40 16.52
CA LYS A 205 -4.73 -24.25 16.09
C LYS A 205 -5.31 -22.90 16.49
N LYS A 206 -5.03 -22.43 17.72
CA LYS A 206 -5.44 -21.10 18.19
C LYS A 206 -4.78 -19.99 17.36
N TYR A 207 -3.50 -20.17 17.02
CA TYR A 207 -2.78 -19.23 16.15
C TYR A 207 -3.37 -19.17 14.74
N ILE A 208 -3.74 -20.30 14.13
CA ILE A 208 -4.38 -20.33 12.83
C ILE A 208 -5.76 -19.64 12.87
N MET A 209 -6.54 -19.88 13.94
CA MET A 209 -7.80 -19.15 14.13
C MET A 209 -7.56 -17.63 14.22
N PHE A 210 -6.53 -17.21 14.96
CA PHE A 210 -6.11 -15.81 15.01
C PHE A 210 -5.80 -15.26 13.61
N GLN A 211 -5.07 -16.00 12.76
CA GLN A 211 -4.79 -15.58 11.38
C GLN A 211 -6.05 -15.40 10.53
N ILE A 212 -7.02 -16.31 10.65
CA ILE A 212 -8.31 -16.20 9.95
C ILE A 212 -9.05 -14.93 10.39
N LEU A 213 -9.06 -14.64 11.70
CA LEU A 213 -9.67 -13.42 12.24
C LEU A 213 -8.94 -12.16 11.77
N MET A 214 -7.61 -12.18 11.64
CA MET A 214 -6.85 -11.05 11.12
C MET A 214 -7.13 -10.81 9.63
N LEU A 215 -7.28 -11.85 8.81
CA LEU A 215 -7.71 -11.72 7.41
C LEU A 215 -9.12 -11.15 7.28
N LEU A 216 -10.03 -11.53 8.18
CA LEU A 216 -11.37 -10.94 8.26
C LEU A 216 -11.28 -9.44 8.62
N LEU A 217 -10.50 -9.08 9.63
CA LEU A 217 -10.27 -7.68 10.01
C LEU A 217 -9.65 -6.86 8.88
N LEU A 218 -8.70 -7.43 8.14
CA LEU A 218 -8.12 -6.80 6.96
C LEU A 218 -9.19 -6.51 5.90
N SER A 219 -10.11 -7.45 5.68
CA SER A 219 -11.21 -7.28 4.73
C SER A 219 -12.13 -6.12 5.15
N ILE A 220 -12.39 -5.99 6.45
CA ILE A 220 -13.14 -4.86 7.02
C ILE A 220 -12.39 -3.54 6.79
N HIS A 221 -11.08 -3.48 7.08
CA HIS A 221 -10.27 -2.28 6.86
C HIS A 221 -10.24 -1.86 5.39
N TRP A 222 -10.24 -2.82 4.47
CA TRP A 222 -10.29 -2.54 3.03
C TRP A 222 -11.66 -1.96 2.64
N ILE A 223 -12.76 -2.60 3.02
CA ILE A 223 -14.12 -2.18 2.63
C ILE A 223 -14.49 -0.82 3.24
N THR A 224 -14.08 -0.57 4.48
CA THR A 224 -14.36 0.69 5.19
C THR A 224 -13.45 1.85 4.77
N GLY A 225 -12.41 1.57 3.98
CA GLY A 225 -11.44 2.59 3.55
C GLY A 225 -10.45 3.01 4.62
N VAL A 226 -10.31 2.25 5.73
CA VAL A 226 -9.29 2.51 6.76
C VAL A 226 -7.88 2.41 6.17
N GLN A 227 -7.65 1.45 5.28
CA GLN A 227 -6.44 1.38 4.47
C GLN A 227 -6.78 0.74 3.12
N SER A 228 -6.25 1.31 2.04
CA SER A 228 -6.32 0.67 0.74
C SER A 228 -5.19 -0.35 0.59
N PHE A 229 -5.50 -1.50 -0.01
CA PHE A 229 -4.52 -2.56 -0.25
C PHE A 229 -4.28 -2.75 -1.75
N PRO A 230 -3.11 -3.26 -2.16
CA PRO A 230 -2.85 -3.53 -3.58
C PRO A 230 -3.87 -4.54 -4.13
N LEU A 231 -4.58 -4.20 -5.20
CA LEU A 231 -5.57 -5.11 -5.83
C LEU A 231 -4.94 -6.44 -6.25
N ALA A 232 -3.69 -6.42 -6.71
CA ALA A 232 -2.92 -7.61 -7.08
C ALA A 232 -2.70 -8.60 -5.93
N LEU A 233 -2.86 -8.17 -4.66
CA LEU A 233 -2.73 -9.01 -3.48
C LEU A 233 -4.00 -9.86 -3.21
N SER A 234 -5.16 -9.43 -3.73
CA SER A 234 -6.45 -10.06 -3.42
C SER A 234 -6.53 -11.57 -3.70
N PRO A 235 -5.96 -12.13 -4.79
CA PRO A 235 -6.00 -13.58 -5.01
C PRO A 235 -5.25 -14.36 -3.93
N LEU A 236 -4.13 -13.80 -3.44
CA LEU A 236 -3.31 -14.44 -2.42
C LEU A 236 -4.01 -14.45 -1.07
N LEU A 237 -4.65 -13.35 -0.68
CA LEU A 237 -5.41 -13.27 0.57
C LEU A 237 -6.53 -14.31 0.62
N MET A 238 -7.23 -14.50 -0.51
CA MET A 238 -8.25 -15.54 -0.64
C MET A 238 -7.63 -16.94 -0.50
N ALA A 239 -6.52 -17.21 -1.20
CA ALA A 239 -5.82 -18.49 -1.11
C ALA A 239 -5.31 -18.80 0.31
N LEU A 240 -4.78 -17.79 1.02
CA LEU A 240 -4.35 -17.91 2.42
C LEU A 240 -5.53 -18.20 3.34
N CYS A 241 -6.67 -17.49 3.17
CA CYS A 241 -7.87 -17.73 3.97
C CYS A 241 -8.35 -19.19 3.83
N ILE A 242 -8.50 -19.66 2.59
CA ILE A 242 -8.91 -21.05 2.30
C ILE A 242 -7.91 -22.05 2.88
N ARG A 243 -6.60 -21.81 2.71
CA ARG A 243 -5.55 -22.66 3.28
C ARG A 243 -5.63 -22.72 4.80
N TYR A 244 -5.78 -21.59 5.48
CA TYR A 244 -5.86 -21.54 6.94
C TYR A 244 -7.12 -22.24 7.47
N ILE A 245 -8.27 -22.08 6.81
CA ILE A 245 -9.51 -22.81 7.15
C ILE A 245 -9.29 -24.33 7.00
N TYR A 246 -8.61 -24.76 5.93
CA TYR A 246 -8.27 -26.15 5.73
C TYR A 246 -7.38 -26.70 6.86
N ILE A 247 -6.27 -26.01 7.19
CA ILE A 247 -5.36 -26.45 8.25
C ILE A 247 -6.09 -26.50 9.60
N PHE A 248 -6.89 -25.47 9.93
CA PHE A 248 -7.69 -25.45 11.15
C PHE A 248 -8.62 -26.66 11.25
N SER A 249 -9.32 -26.97 10.15
CA SER A 249 -10.24 -28.11 10.08
C SER A 249 -9.51 -29.46 10.17
N PHE A 250 -8.34 -29.58 9.54
CA PHE A 250 -7.50 -30.78 9.61
C PHE A 250 -7.00 -31.04 11.05
N LEU A 251 -6.54 -29.99 11.74
CA LEU A 251 -6.09 -30.09 13.13
C LEU A 251 -7.23 -30.33 14.13
N ASN A 252 -8.50 -30.18 13.73
CA ASN A 252 -9.66 -30.46 14.58
C ASN A 252 -10.10 -31.93 14.53
N LYS A 253 -9.69 -32.68 13.50
CA LYS A 253 -10.07 -34.08 13.28
C LYS A 253 -9.07 -35.10 13.87
N LYS A 254 -7.89 -34.62 14.27
CA LYS A 254 -6.88 -35.39 15.01
C LYS A 254 -7.00 -35.09 16.50
#